data_AF-A0A1V8ZYW0-F1
#
_entry.id   AF-A0A1V8ZYW0-F1
#
_cell.length_a   1.000
_cell.length_b   1.000
_cell.length_c   1.000
_cell.angle_alpha   90.00
_cell.angle_beta   90.00
_cell.angle_gamma   90.00
#
_symmetry.space_group_name_H-M   'P 1'
#
loop_
_entity.id
_entity.type
_entity.pdbx_description
1 polymer ?
#
loop_
_entity_poly.entity_id
_entity_poly.type
_entity_poly.pdbx_seq_one_letter_code
_entity_poly.pdbx_strand_id
1 'polypeptide(L)' 'MLALLEYEGQVCSGCGGWLPETAAPEAEGRYVAHPPHRCHRCDAVQRKQREYHKADVPDALRGWPVELKS' A
#
# COMPACT_ATOMS: atom_id res chain seq x y z
N MET A 1 22.63 10.18 11.65
CA MET A 1 21.23 9.94 11.24
C MET A 1 20.85 10.86 10.08
N LEU A 2 21.69 10.90 9.03
CA LEU A 2 21.48 11.72 7.82
C LEU A 2 21.03 10.84 6.65
N ALA A 3 21.65 9.67 6.50
CA ALA A 3 21.35 8.72 5.43
C ALA A 3 19.88 8.25 5.37
N LEU A 4 19.18 8.12 6.51
CA LEU A 4 17.76 7.71 6.51
C LEU A 4 16.86 8.81 5.94
N LEU A 5 17.09 10.07 6.32
CA LEU A 5 16.30 11.20 5.84
C LEU A 5 16.54 11.44 4.34
N GLU A 6 17.78 11.27 3.88
CA GLU A 6 18.12 11.33 2.46
C GLU A 6 17.44 10.21 1.66
N TYR A 7 17.38 9.00 2.23
CA TYR A 7 16.66 7.89 1.63
C TYR A 7 15.15 8.16 1.56
N GLU A 8 14.52 8.57 2.66
CA GLU A 8 13.09 8.86 2.70
C GLU A 8 12.68 9.98 1.72
N GLY A 9 13.53 10.99 1.54
CA GLY A 9 13.33 12.06 0.54
C GLY A 9 13.45 11.59 -0.91
N GLN A 10 13.98 10.40 -1.14
CA GLN A 10 14.18 9.80 -2.46
C GLN A 10 13.22 8.63 -2.72
N VAL A 11 12.17 8.46 -1.91
CA VAL A 11 11.11 7.47 -2.15
C VAL A 11 9.88 8.14 -2.78
N CYS A 12 9.32 7.52 -3.82
CA CYS A 12 8.10 7.99 -4.48
C CYS A 12 6.89 7.90 -3.54
N SER A 13 6.18 9.01 -3.35
CA SER A 13 5.01 9.09 -2.48
C SER A 13 3.79 8.30 -2.97
N GLY A 14 3.77 7.93 -4.26
CA GLY A 14 2.69 7.14 -4.86
C GLY A 14 2.91 5.64 -4.77
N CYS A 15 4.02 5.15 -5.34
CA CYS A 15 4.30 3.72 -5.45
C CYS A 15 5.31 3.19 -4.41
N GLY A 16 5.99 4.06 -3.66
CA GLY A 16 7.04 3.68 -2.72
C GLY A 16 8.37 3.26 -3.39
N GLY A 17 8.51 3.43 -4.70
CA GLY A 17 9.73 3.10 -5.44
C GLY A 17 10.87 4.11 -5.22
N TRP A 18 12.10 3.71 -5.53
CA TRP A 18 13.29 4.53 -5.41
C TRP A 18 13.40 5.55 -6.56
N LEU A 19 13.30 6.85 -6.27
CA LEU A 19 13.21 7.91 -7.28
C LEU A 19 14.39 7.96 -8.26
N PRO A 20 15.66 7.83 -7.83
CA PRO A 20 16.79 7.77 -8.77
C PRO A 20 16.71 6.63 -9.79
N GLU A 21 15.96 5.57 -9.50
CA GLU A 21 15.69 4.49 -10.46
C GLU A 21 14.39 4.78 -11.24
N THR A 22 13.29 5.06 -10.54
CA THR A 22 11.96 5.14 -11.15
C THR A 22 11.75 6.40 -12.01
N ALA A 23 12.52 7.46 -11.77
CA ALA A 23 12.49 8.70 -12.54
C ALA A 23 13.68 8.84 -13.51
N ALA A 24 14.53 7.81 -13.61
CA ALA A 24 15.64 7.80 -14.56
C ALA A 24 15.10 7.79 -16.00
N PRO A 25 15.64 8.60 -16.93
CA PRO A 25 15.23 8.59 -18.34
C PRO A 25 15.28 7.19 -18.98
N GLU A 26 16.21 6.34 -18.54
CA GLU A 26 16.40 4.97 -19.01
C GLU A 26 15.31 4.02 -18.54
N ALA A 27 14.52 4.41 -17.53
CA ALA A 27 13.42 3.64 -16.98
C ALA A 27 12.07 3.91 -17.69
N GLU A 28 12.04 4.88 -18.62
CA GLU A 28 10.86 5.20 -19.43
C GLU A 28 10.34 3.94 -20.14
N GLY A 29 9.04 3.64 -19.96
CA GLY A 29 8.39 2.47 -20.55
C GLY A 29 8.81 1.10 -19.98
N ARG A 30 9.68 1.03 -18.96
CA ARG A 30 10.12 -0.26 -18.37
C ARG A 30 9.18 -0.81 -17.30
N TYR A 31 8.40 0.03 -16.65
CA TYR A 31 7.49 -0.40 -15.59
C TYR A 31 6.12 -0.76 -16.16
N VAL A 32 5.68 -2.00 -15.92
CA VAL A 32 4.34 -2.48 -16.26
C VAL A 32 3.57 -2.76 -14.97
N ALA A 33 2.45 -2.08 -14.81
CA ALA A 33 1.54 -2.23 -13.67
C ALA A 33 0.34 -3.12 -14.08
N HIS A 34 0.23 -4.31 -13.49
CA HIS A 34 -0.91 -5.21 -13.75
C HIS A 34 -2.09 -4.92 -12.80
N PRO A 35 -3.33 -4.75 -13.32
CA PRO A 35 -4.51 -4.60 -12.49
C PRO A 35 -4.88 -5.86 -11.69
N PRO A 36 -5.54 -5.74 -10.52
CA PRO A 36 -5.70 -4.55 -9.70
C PRO A 36 -4.64 -4.49 -8.58
N HIS A 37 -4.06 -3.30 -8.34
CA HIS A 37 -3.13 -3.02 -7.24
C HIS A 37 -3.83 -2.91 -5.87
N ARG A 38 -4.70 -3.87 -5.57
CA ARG A 38 -5.27 -4.03 -4.25
C ARG A 38 -4.51 -5.16 -3.57
N CYS A 39 -3.71 -4.83 -2.55
CA CYS A 39 -3.15 -5.87 -1.69
C CYS A 39 -4.30 -6.79 -1.22
N HIS A 40 -4.16 -8.10 -1.40
CA HIS A 40 -5.18 -9.07 -0.98
C HIS A 40 -5.56 -8.92 0.50
N ARG A 41 -4.61 -8.44 1.34
CA ARG A 41 -4.85 -8.08 2.73
C ARG A 41 -5.80 -6.89 2.87
N CYS A 42 -5.53 -5.78 2.16
CA CYS A 42 -6.41 -4.62 2.14
C CYS A 42 -7.79 -4.96 1.57
N ASP A 43 -7.86 -5.87 0.60
CA ASP A 43 -9.14 -6.36 0.08
C ASP A 43 -9.94 -7.12 1.14
N ALA A 44 -9.31 -8.04 1.88
CA ALA A 44 -9.94 -8.77 2.97
C ALA A 44 -10.46 -7.85 4.08
N VAL A 45 -9.65 -6.86 4.50
CA VAL A 45 -10.03 -5.86 5.50
C VAL A 45 -11.25 -5.08 5.02
N GLN A 46 -11.23 -4.55 3.80
CA GLN A 46 -12.34 -3.73 3.31
C GLN A 46 -13.63 -4.53 3.07
N ARG A 47 -13.53 -5.81 2.68
CA ARG A 47 -14.70 -6.70 2.61
C ARG A 47 -15.37 -6.83 3.98
N LYS A 48 -14.60 -7.00 5.05
CA LYS A 48 -15.12 -7.07 6.41
C LYS A 48 -15.61 -5.73 6.94
N GLN A 49 -14.94 -4.62 6.65
CA GLN A 49 -15.43 -3.28 7.01
C GLN A 49 -16.82 -3.00 6.42
N ARG A 50 -17.09 -3.42 5.18
CA ARG A 50 -18.42 -3.29 4.56
C ARG A 50 -19.50 -4.09 5.29
N GLU A 51 -19.18 -5.26 5.84
CA GLU A 51 -20.12 -6.06 6.64
C GLU A 51 -20.45 -5.36 7.97
N TYR A 52 -19.45 -4.72 8.60
CA TYR A 52 -19.57 -4.10 9.92
C TYR A 52 -20.03 -2.64 9.91
N HIS A 53 -20.08 -1.96 8.76
CA HIS A 53 -20.73 -0.64 8.63
C HIS A 53 -22.23 -0.67 9.01
N LYS A 54 -22.84 -1.86 9.07
CA LYS A 54 -24.22 -2.07 9.52
C LYS A 54 -24.34 -2.39 11.02
N ALA A 55 -23.23 -2.48 11.76
CA ALA A 55 -23.24 -2.76 13.19
C ALA A 55 -23.53 -1.49 14.00
N ASP A 56 -24.28 -1.62 15.09
CA ASP A 56 -24.75 -0.51 15.94
C ASP A 56 -23.63 0.24 16.71
N VAL A 57 -22.36 -0.17 16.56
CA VAL A 57 -21.23 0.39 17.28
C VAL A 57 -20.29 1.11 16.31
N PRO A 58 -20.32 2.46 16.24
CA PRO A 58 -19.37 3.20 15.43
C PRO A 58 -17.94 2.94 15.93
N ASP A 59 -16.99 2.82 14.99
CA ASP A 59 -15.55 2.64 15.24
C ASP A 59 -15.06 1.31 15.86
N ALA A 60 -15.85 0.23 15.88
CA ALA A 60 -15.38 -1.10 16.34
C ALA A 60 -14.19 -1.70 15.54
N LEU A 61 -13.75 -1.03 14.45
CA LEU A 61 -12.86 -1.55 13.41
C LEU A 61 -11.42 -0.97 13.43
N ARG A 62 -10.84 -0.63 14.59
CA ARG A 62 -9.48 -0.05 14.62
C ARG A 62 -8.32 -1.04 14.50
N GLY A 63 -8.56 -2.36 14.42
CA GLY A 63 -7.48 -3.33 14.18
C GLY A 63 -7.98 -4.72 13.85
N TRP A 64 -7.91 -5.12 12.58
CA TRP A 64 -8.23 -6.49 12.17
C TRP A 64 -6.95 -7.29 11.96
N PRO A 65 -6.67 -8.34 12.77
CA PRO A 65 -5.61 -9.27 12.44
C PRO A 65 -6.00 -10.02 11.15
N VAL A 66 -5.11 -10.02 10.16
CA VAL A 66 -5.28 -10.77 8.92
C VAL A 66 -4.16 -11.80 8.86
N GLU A 67 -4.54 -13.07 8.83
CA GLU A 67 -3.64 -14.21 8.73
C GLU A 67 -3.55 -14.67 7.28
N LEU A 68 -2.36 -15.10 6.87
CA LEU A 68 -2.15 -15.72 5.56
C LEU A 68 -2.62 -17.19 5.64
N LYS A 69 -3.55 -17.59 4.77
CA LYS A 69 -3.93 -19.00 4.67
C LYS A 69 -2.79 -19.77 3.99
N SER A 70 -2.27 -20.78 4.69
CA SER A 70 -1.32 -21.78 4.18
C SER A 70 -1.95 -22.67 3.12
#